data_AF-A0A7W1CZ30-F1
#
_entry.id   AF-A0A7W1CZ30-F1
#
_cell.length_a   1.000
_cell.length_b   1.000
_cell.length_c   1.000
_cell.angle_alpha   90.00
_cell.angle_beta   90.00
_cell.angle_gamma   90.00
#
_symmetry.space_group_name_H-M   'P 1'
#
loop_
_entity.id
_entity.type
_entity.pdbx_description
1 polymer ?
#
loop_
_entity_poly.entity_id
_entity_poly.type
_entity_poly.pdbx_seq_one_letter_code
_entity_poly.pdbx_strand_id
1 'polypeptide(L)' 'LVIALKYAPDGSRGIAGLRRMSRPGRRVYRKQTSIPRVLDGLGVAILSTSQGILTDHQARRRGVGGEVLCFVY' A
#
# COMPACT_ATOMS: atom_id res chain seq x y z
N LEU A 1 3.05 -7.36 -19.10
CA LEU A 1 1.78 -7.22 -18.34
C LEU A 1 1.01 -6.05 -18.94
N VAL A 2 -0.24 -6.24 -19.36
CA VAL A 2 -1.10 -5.14 -19.82
C VAL A 2 -2.08 -4.83 -18.69
N ILE A 3 -2.10 -3.58 -18.21
CA ILE A 3 -3.01 -3.14 -17.14
C ILE A 3 -3.97 -2.11 -17.73
N ALA A 4 -5.26 -2.40 -17.68
CA ALA A 4 -6.31 -1.45 -18.02
C ALA A 4 -6.61 -0.56 -16.81
N LEU A 5 -6.52 0.76 -16.99
CA LEU A 5 -6.80 1.72 -15.93
C LEU A 5 -8.31 1.96 -15.80
N LYS A 6 -8.76 2.18 -14.57
CA LYS A 6 -10.14 2.55 -14.26
C LYS A 6 -10.29 4.07 -14.24
N TYR A 7 -11.31 4.55 -14.95
CA TYR A 7 -11.76 5.94 -14.93
C TYR A 7 -13.26 5.97 -14.56
N ALA A 8 -13.70 7.07 -13.98
CA ALA A 8 -15.11 7.31 -13.72
C ALA A 8 -15.84 7.79 -15.00
N PRO A 9 -17.18 7.77 -15.04
CA PRO A 9 -17.96 8.18 -16.21
C PRO A 9 -17.72 9.62 -16.67
N ASP A 10 -17.31 10.49 -15.75
CA ASP A 10 -16.95 11.89 -16.00
C ASP A 10 -15.50 12.07 -16.49
N GLY A 11 -14.76 10.98 -16.67
CA GLY A 11 -13.35 10.98 -17.08
C GLY A 11 -12.37 11.19 -15.92
N SER A 12 -12.83 11.30 -14.67
CA SER A 12 -11.94 11.47 -13.53
C SER A 12 -11.12 10.19 -13.24
N ARG A 13 -9.91 10.39 -12.71
CA ARG A 13 -8.92 9.32 -12.46
C ARG A 13 -9.34 8.44 -11.28
N GLY A 14 -9.22 7.12 -11.45
CA GLY A 14 -9.49 6.16 -10.37
C GLY A 14 -8.38 6.05 -9.30
N ILE A 15 -7.20 6.63 -9.55
CA ILE A 15 -6.07 6.68 -8.61
C ILE A 15 -5.58 8.13 -8.57
N ALA A 16 -5.56 8.75 -7.40
CA ALA A 16 -5.11 10.14 -7.25
C ALA A 16 -3.58 10.24 -7.16
N GLY A 17 -2.91 9.22 -6.64
CA GLY A 17 -1.47 9.17 -6.41
C GLY A 17 -0.94 7.76 -6.14
N LEU A 18 0.30 7.55 -6.59
CA LEU A 18 1.07 6.34 -6.31
C LEU A 18 2.45 6.75 -5.82
N ARG A 19 2.86 6.26 -4.64
CA ARG A 19 4.17 6.59 -4.05
C ARG A 19 4.91 5.36 -3.56
N ARG A 20 6.07 5.08 -4.16
CA ARG A 20 6.97 4.02 -3.69
C ARG A 20 7.72 4.45 -2.43
N MET A 21 7.58 3.64 -1.37
CA MET A 21 8.16 3.88 -0.06
C MET A 21 9.49 3.17 0.12
N SER A 22 9.52 1.84 0.02
CA SER A 22 10.76 1.07 0.08
C SER A 22 11.48 1.09 -1.27
N ARG A 23 12.73 1.53 -1.26
CA ARG A 23 13.59 1.67 -2.45
C ARG A 23 14.95 0.99 -2.19
N PRO A 24 15.67 0.54 -3.24
CA PRO A 24 17.07 0.14 -3.09
C PRO A 24 17.87 1.26 -2.41
N GLY A 25 18.74 0.91 -1.46
CA GLY A 25 19.48 1.87 -0.61
C GLY A 25 18.74 2.34 0.65
N ARG A 26 17.40 2.28 0.69
CA ARG A 26 16.63 2.55 1.90
C ARG A 26 15.35 1.71 1.96
N ARG A 27 15.48 0.54 2.57
CA ARG A 27 14.36 -0.36 2.83
C ARG A 27 13.55 0.12 4.02
N VAL A 28 12.22 0.05 3.90
CA VAL A 28 11.30 0.52 4.94
C VAL A 28 10.53 -0.67 5.50
N TYR A 29 10.87 -1.08 6.72
CA TYR A 29 10.16 -2.14 7.44
C TYR A 29 9.34 -1.56 8.59
N ARG A 30 8.19 -2.18 8.86
CA ARG A 30 7.28 -1.80 9.95
C ARG A 30 6.75 -3.03 10.67
N LYS A 31 6.65 -2.92 12.00
CA LYS A 31 5.98 -3.93 12.85
C LYS A 31 4.47 -3.75 12.71
N GLN A 32 3.68 -4.76 13.08
CA GLN A 32 2.21 -4.72 13.03
C GLN A 32 1.61 -3.46 13.66
N THR A 33 2.20 -2.99 14.76
CA THR A 33 1.72 -1.86 15.56
C THR A 33 2.06 -0.52 14.95
N SER A 34 3.11 -0.46 14.12
CA SER A 34 3.63 0.76 13.50
C SER A 34 3.40 0.81 11.99
N ILE A 35 2.49 -0.01 11.46
CA ILE A 35 2.02 0.11 10.08
C ILE A 35 1.47 1.54 9.91
N PRO A 36 1.89 2.30 8.88
CA PRO A 36 1.36 3.64 8.63
C PRO A 36 -0.06 3.56 8.08
N ARG A 37 -0.89 4.58 8.36
CA ARG A 37 -2.16 4.79 7.66
C ARG A 37 -1.95 5.79 6.52
N VAL A 38 -2.49 5.51 5.35
CA VAL A 38 -2.40 6.40 4.19
C VAL A 38 -3.65 7.28 4.16
N LEU A 39 -3.48 8.60 4.18
CA LEU A 39 -4.60 9.57 4.26
C LEU A 39 -5.64 9.18 5.32
N ASP A 40 -5.15 8.85 6.53
CA ASP A 40 -5.95 8.39 7.66
C ASP A 40 -6.89 7.19 7.38
N GLY A 41 -6.55 6.35 6.40
CA GLY A 41 -7.29 5.16 6.02
C GLY A 41 -8.13 5.31 4.74
N LEU A 42 -8.11 6.47 4.10
CA LEU A 42 -8.71 6.68 2.78
C LEU A 42 -7.87 6.06 1.66
N GLY A 43 -6.55 5.94 1.87
CA GLY A 43 -5.65 5.26 0.96
C GLY A 43 -5.25 3.87 1.46
N VAL A 44 -4.53 3.15 0.61
CA VAL A 44 -4.05 1.79 0.91
C VAL A 44 -2.53 1.77 0.94
N ALA A 45 -1.96 1.19 1.99
CA ALA A 45 -0.55 0.81 2.01
C ALA A 45 -0.40 -0.67 1.64
N ILE A 46 0.53 -0.96 0.74
CA ILE A 46 0.85 -2.32 0.30
C ILE A 46 2.13 -2.77 0.99
N LEU A 47 2.06 -3.90 1.68
CA LEU A 47 3.18 -4.47 2.45
C LEU A 47 3.56 -5.85 1.91
N SER A 48 4.86 -6.11 1.82
CA SER A 48 5.39 -7.47 1.68
C SER A 48 5.60 -8.07 3.06
N THR A 49 4.91 -9.16 3.35
CA THR A 49 4.95 -9.86 4.64
C THR A 49 5.38 -11.31 4.43
N SER A 50 5.67 -12.03 5.52
CA SER A 50 5.95 -13.47 5.46
C SER A 50 4.77 -14.31 4.96
N GLN A 51 3.55 -13.76 4.96
CA GLN A 51 2.33 -14.41 4.47
C GLN A 51 1.92 -13.92 3.07
N GLY A 52 2.84 -13.27 2.35
CA GLY A 52 2.60 -12.69 1.03
C GLY A 52 2.36 -11.18 1.06
N ILE A 53 1.88 -10.65 -0.06
CA ILE A 53 1.59 -9.22 -0.22
C ILE A 53 0.20 -8.93 0.36
N LEU A 54 0.14 -8.03 1.34
CA LEU A 54 -1.08 -7.67 2.06
C LEU A 54 -1.33 -6.17 2.03
N THR A 55 -2.60 -5.79 2.13
CA THR A 55 -2.98 -4.43 2.49
C THR A 55 -2.67 -4.17 3.96
N ASP A 56 -2.52 -2.90 4.33
CA ASP A 56 -2.31 -2.49 5.72
C ASP A 56 -3.40 -2.98 6.66
N HIS A 57 -4.67 -2.94 6.22
CA HIS A 57 -5.78 -3.44 7.02
C HIS A 57 -5.72 -4.97 7.22
N GLN A 58 -5.38 -5.75 6.18
CA GLN A 58 -5.18 -7.19 6.31
C GLN A 58 -3.99 -7.52 7.22
N ALA A 59 -2.87 -6.81 7.06
CA ALA A 59 -1.67 -6.99 7.87
C ALA A 59 -1.93 -6.71 9.36
N ARG A 60 -2.70 -5.66 9.68
CA ARG A 60 -3.14 -5.38 11.06
C ARG A 60 -4.03 -6.47 11.62
N ARG A 61 -5.05 -6.92 10.86
CA ARG A 61 -5.96 -7.98 11.31
C ARG A 61 -5.23 -9.29 11.59
N ARG A 62 -4.24 -9.64 10.77
CA ARG A 62 -3.44 -10.86 10.92
C ARG A 62 -2.28 -10.73 11.90
N GLY A 63 -2.04 -9.53 12.41
CA GLY A 63 -0.95 -9.28 13.34
C GLY A 63 0.45 -9.49 12.73
N VAL A 64 0.63 -9.10 11.47
CA VAL A 64 1.92 -9.27 10.77
C VAL A 64 2.49 -7.93 10.34
N GLY A 65 3.81 -7.77 10.53
CA GLY A 65 4.58 -6.66 9.97
C GLY A 65 5.20 -7.01 8.62
N GLY A 66 5.98 -6.10 8.05
CA GLY A 66 6.63 -6.33 6.77
C GLY A 66 7.34 -5.13 6.18
N GLU A 67 7.79 -5.29 4.93
CA GLU A 67 8.33 -4.21 4.11
C GLU A 67 7.19 -3.38 3.51
N VAL A 68 7.23 -2.06 3.68
CA VAL A 68 6.25 -1.14 3.11
C VAL A 68 6.66 -0.79 1.68
N LEU A 69 5.99 -1.39 0.69
CA LEU A 69 6.35 -1.25 -0.71
C LEU A 69 5.93 0.10 -1.27
N CYS A 70 4.63 0.40 -1.21
CA CYS A 70 4.07 1.63 -1.76
C CYS A 70 2.75 2.02 -1.10
N PHE A 71 2.39 3.28 -1.30
CA PHE A 71 1.09 3.84 -0.96
C PHE A 71 0.33 4.17 -2.24
N VAL A 72 -0.96 3.88 -2.23
CA VAL A 72 -1.92 4.21 -3.30
C VAL A 72 -3.04 5.02 -2.66
N TYR A 73 -3.39 6.14 -3.26
CA TYR A 73 -4.48 7.01 -2.80
C TYR A 73 -5.04 7.84 -3.94
#